data_AF-U5WEX8-F1
#
_entry.id   AF-U5WEX8-F1
#
_cell.length_a   1.000
_cell.length_b   1.000
_cell.length_c   1.000
_cell.angle_alpha   90.00
_cell.angle_beta   90.00
_cell.angle_gamma   90.00
#
_symmetry.space_group_name_H-M   'P 1'
#
loop_
_entity.id
_entity.type
_entity.pdbx_description
1 polymer ?
#
loop_
_entity_poly.entity_id
_entity_poly.type
_entity_poly.pdbx_seq_one_letter_code
_entity_poly.pdbx_strand_id
1 'polypeptide(L)'
;MPGHGWRADLRADEKVVQGSRTYVPVMPEAEWYRAEAEQTEVFAPLVPVERVWVEELGMAGTPAKPGDVMSRLVSLDEPPRRNPVAALDADALTGHRVVQLLEDGGERRELRAVTELHTSAEGDICARVATELDWYRWGWSGQAPRTLEVPVHLLWIE
;
A
#
# COMPACT_ATOMS: atom_id res chain seq x y z
N MET A 1 -13.88 26.25 -10.75
CA MET A 1 -13.55 24.94 -11.35
C MET A 1 -13.42 23.93 -10.22
N PRO A 2 -13.89 22.68 -10.38
CA PRO A 2 -13.50 21.60 -9.48
C PRO A 2 -11.96 21.44 -9.48
N GLY A 3 -11.38 21.05 -8.35
CA GLY A 3 -9.97 20.66 -8.28
C GLY A 3 -9.73 19.32 -8.99
N HIS A 4 -8.50 19.09 -9.47
CA HIS A 4 -8.04 17.81 -9.99
C HIS A 4 -7.12 17.16 -8.97
N GLY A 5 -7.25 15.84 -8.77
CA GLY A 5 -6.38 15.08 -7.87
C GLY A 5 -6.99 13.75 -7.45
N TRP A 6 -6.13 12.90 -6.90
CA TRP A 6 -6.47 11.55 -6.44
C TRP A 6 -6.19 11.43 -4.94
N ARG A 7 -7.11 10.79 -4.21
CA ARG A 7 -6.90 10.40 -2.82
C ARG A 7 -6.57 8.91 -2.78
N ALA A 8 -5.43 8.56 -2.17
CA ALA A 8 -4.99 7.19 -1.98
C ALA A 8 -5.26 6.70 -0.54
N ASP A 9 -4.75 5.51 -0.21
CA ASP A 9 -4.85 4.87 1.12
C ASP A 9 -6.31 4.62 1.53
N LEU A 10 -7.07 4.08 0.58
CA LEU A 10 -8.49 3.73 0.70
C LEU A 10 -8.66 2.24 0.42
N ARG A 11 -9.58 1.61 1.14
CA ARG A 11 -10.08 0.26 0.84
C ARG A 11 -11.42 0.40 0.12
N ALA A 12 -11.61 -0.42 -0.91
CA ALA A 12 -12.85 -0.54 -1.66
C ALA A 12 -13.42 -1.96 -1.48
N ASP A 13 -14.74 -2.08 -1.51
CA ASP A 13 -15.45 -3.36 -1.47
C ASP A 13 -16.21 -3.61 -2.79
N GLU A 14 -16.92 -4.74 -2.88
CA GLU A 14 -17.70 -5.12 -4.04
C GLU A 14 -18.69 -4.01 -4.44
N LYS A 15 -18.77 -3.80 -5.75
CA LYS A 15 -19.68 -2.81 -6.34
C LYS A 15 -21.14 -3.13 -5.99
N VAL A 16 -21.90 -2.08 -5.70
CA VAL A 16 -23.33 -2.16 -5.37
C VAL A 16 -24.14 -1.43 -6.43
N VAL A 17 -25.20 -2.07 -6.93
CA VAL A 17 -26.13 -1.47 -7.89
C VAL A 17 -27.36 -0.95 -7.14
N GLN A 18 -27.68 0.35 -7.30
CA GLN A 18 -28.87 0.97 -6.76
C GLN A 18 -29.64 1.70 -7.86
N GLY A 19 -30.78 1.12 -8.25
CA GLY A 19 -31.55 1.60 -9.41
C GLY A 19 -30.75 1.47 -10.70
N SER A 20 -30.50 2.58 -11.38
CA SER A 20 -29.71 2.65 -12.62
C SER A 20 -28.25 3.05 -12.43
N ARG A 21 -27.77 3.14 -11.17
CA ARG A 21 -26.42 3.60 -10.85
C ARG A 21 -25.61 2.52 -10.13
N THR A 22 -24.31 2.49 -10.43
CA THR A 22 -23.33 1.60 -9.78
C THR A 22 -22.46 2.42 -8.85
N TYR A 23 -22.28 1.93 -7.64
CA TYR A 23 -21.45 2.55 -6.62
C TYR A 23 -20.40 1.56 -6.12
N VAL A 24 -19.33 2.09 -5.55
CA VAL A 24 -18.30 1.34 -4.85
C VAL A 24 -18.27 1.86 -3.40
N PRO A 25 -18.45 0.99 -2.39
CA PRO A 25 -18.19 1.36 -1.01
C PRO A 25 -16.70 1.64 -0.84
N VAL A 26 -16.34 2.82 -0.34
CA VAL A 26 -14.93 3.23 -0.16
C VAL A 26 -14.73 3.81 1.23
N MET A 27 -13.70 3.37 1.95
CA MET A 27 -13.35 3.92 3.26
C MET A 27 -11.83 4.11 3.43
N PRO A 28 -11.37 5.01 4.32
CA PRO A 28 -9.97 5.10 4.69
C PRO A 28 -9.41 3.76 5.17
N GLU A 29 -8.22 3.40 4.72
CA GLU A 29 -7.58 2.12 5.07
C GLU A 29 -7.40 1.98 6.59
N ALA A 30 -7.02 3.05 7.28
CA ALA A 30 -6.90 3.06 8.74
C ALA A 30 -8.23 2.80 9.48
N GLU A 31 -9.35 3.28 8.92
CA GLU A 31 -10.68 3.05 9.48
C GLU A 31 -11.11 1.60 9.29
N TRP A 32 -10.83 1.03 8.11
CA TRP A 32 -11.03 -0.38 7.84
C TRP A 32 -10.24 -1.26 8.83
N TYR A 33 -8.93 -1.01 8.99
CA TYR A 33 -8.11 -1.77 9.93
C TYR A 33 -8.53 -1.62 11.39
N ARG A 34 -9.06 -0.45 11.79
CA ARG A 34 -9.63 -0.28 13.12
C ARG A 34 -10.89 -1.11 13.30
N ALA A 35 -11.80 -1.07 12.33
CA ALA A 35 -13.02 -1.88 12.32
C ALA A 35 -12.70 -3.38 12.44
N GLU A 36 -11.74 -3.87 11.64
CA GLU A 36 -11.24 -5.24 11.71
C GLU A 36 -10.64 -5.57 13.08
N ALA A 37 -9.80 -4.69 13.64
CA ALA A 37 -9.17 -4.91 14.94
C ALA A 37 -10.18 -4.96 16.09
N GLU A 38 -11.23 -4.14 16.02
CA GLU A 38 -12.26 -3.99 17.06
C GLU A 38 -13.49 -4.87 16.79
N GLN A 39 -13.50 -5.61 15.67
CA GLN A 39 -14.61 -6.46 15.24
C GLN A 39 -15.95 -5.69 15.22
N THR A 40 -15.92 -4.47 14.68
CA THR A 40 -17.06 -3.56 14.63
C THR A 40 -17.49 -3.32 13.19
N GLU A 41 -18.80 -3.31 12.95
CA GLU A 41 -19.34 -2.96 11.64
C GLU A 41 -19.22 -1.45 11.38
N VAL A 42 -18.68 -1.09 10.22
CA VAL A 42 -18.55 0.30 9.77
C VAL A 42 -19.14 0.45 8.37
N PHE A 43 -19.92 1.50 8.16
CA PHE A 43 -20.55 1.78 6.88
C PHE A 43 -19.62 2.63 6.00
N ALA A 44 -19.10 2.03 4.93
CA ALA A 44 -18.36 2.77 3.91
C ALA A 44 -19.31 3.65 3.09
N PRO A 45 -18.96 4.93 2.83
CA PRO A 45 -19.72 5.76 1.91
C PRO A 45 -19.70 5.18 0.48
N LEU A 46 -20.85 5.25 -0.19
CA LEU A 46 -21.02 4.81 -1.57
C LEU A 46 -20.56 5.90 -2.53
N VAL A 47 -19.49 5.63 -3.25
CA VAL A 47 -18.93 6.54 -4.26
C VAL A 47 -19.34 6.05 -5.66
N PRO A 48 -19.83 6.93 -6.56
CA PRO A 48 -20.14 6.53 -7.93
C PRO A 48 -18.92 5.89 -8.61
N VAL A 49 -19.13 4.80 -9.37
CA VAL A 49 -18.04 4.02 -9.96
C VAL A 49 -17.13 4.85 -10.87
N GLU A 50 -17.67 5.86 -11.55
CA GLU A 50 -16.93 6.78 -12.41
C GLU A 50 -15.98 7.73 -11.66
N ARG A 51 -16.01 7.72 -10.32
CA ARG A 51 -15.16 8.53 -9.44
C ARG A 51 -14.18 7.69 -8.63
N VAL A 52 -14.11 6.38 -8.89
CA VAL A 52 -13.25 5.44 -8.18
C VAL A 52 -12.37 4.73 -9.17
N TRP A 53 -11.08 4.68 -8.86
CA TRP A 53 -10.16 3.75 -9.49
C TRP A 53 -9.80 2.69 -8.45
N VAL A 54 -10.01 1.42 -8.78
CA VAL A 54 -9.62 0.29 -7.93
C VAL A 54 -8.38 -0.33 -8.54
N GLU A 55 -7.31 -0.38 -7.76
CA GLU A 55 -6.08 -1.03 -8.18
C GLU A 55 -6.29 -2.55 -8.23
N GLU A 56 -6.01 -3.15 -9.39
CA GLU A 56 -5.95 -4.60 -9.54
C GLU A 56 -4.49 -5.03 -9.44
N LEU A 57 -4.23 -6.08 -8.65
CA LEU A 57 -2.89 -6.65 -8.54
C LEU A 57 -2.49 -7.26 -9.89
N GLY A 58 -1.54 -6.62 -10.56
CA GLY A 58 -0.96 -7.08 -11.81
C GLY A 58 0.47 -7.57 -11.66
N MET A 59 1.02 -8.15 -12.72
CA MET A 59 2.45 -8.41 -12.81
C MET A 59 3.20 -7.09 -13.07
N ALA A 60 4.22 -6.82 -12.27
CA ALA A 60 5.10 -5.69 -12.48
C ALA A 60 5.68 -5.75 -13.91
N GLY A 61 5.49 -4.69 -14.68
CA GLY A 61 6.32 -4.46 -15.86
C GLY A 61 7.76 -4.18 -15.42
N THR A 62 8.72 -4.31 -16.33
CA THR A 62 10.12 -3.98 -16.04
C THR A 62 10.19 -2.55 -15.48
N PRO A 63 10.74 -2.32 -14.27
CA PRO A 63 10.83 -0.99 -13.71
C PRO A 63 11.59 -0.10 -14.69
N ALA A 64 10.94 0.95 -15.18
CA ALA A 64 11.60 1.93 -16.03
C ALA A 64 12.67 2.61 -15.17
N LYS A 65 13.92 2.61 -15.65
CA LYS A 65 14.98 3.42 -15.03
C LYS A 65 14.49 4.86 -14.87
N PRO A 66 14.91 5.60 -13.82
CA PRO A 66 14.53 6.99 -13.66
C PRO A 66 14.93 7.76 -14.93
N GLY A 67 13.95 8.05 -15.78
CA GLY A 67 14.17 8.82 -16.99
C GLY A 67 14.21 10.31 -16.68
N ASP A 68 14.22 11.13 -17.71
CA ASP A 68 14.14 12.58 -17.54
C ASP A 68 12.79 13.02 -16.92
N VAL A 69 12.63 14.31 -16.63
CA VAL A 69 11.37 14.84 -16.08
C VAL A 69 10.18 14.56 -17.01
N MET A 70 10.40 14.53 -18.32
CA MET A 70 9.33 14.33 -19.31
C MET A 70 8.78 12.90 -19.25
N SER A 71 9.64 11.92 -19.04
CA SER A 71 9.22 10.51 -18.84
C SER A 71 8.46 10.24 -17.54
N ARG A 72 8.48 11.20 -16.59
CA ARG A 72 7.78 11.10 -15.30
C ARG A 72 6.46 11.86 -15.27
N LEU A 73 6.08 12.53 -16.37
CA LEU A 73 4.81 13.22 -16.47
C LEU A 73 3.65 12.20 -16.48
N VAL A 74 2.58 12.52 -15.77
CA VAL A 74 1.40 11.64 -15.59
C VAL A 74 0.17 12.24 -16.25
N SER A 75 -0.79 11.39 -16.61
CA SER A 75 -2.14 11.85 -16.98
C SER A 75 -2.90 12.34 -15.75
N LEU A 76 -3.85 13.26 -15.96
CA LEU A 76 -4.81 13.66 -14.93
C LEU A 76 -6.13 12.88 -15.00
N ASP A 77 -6.31 12.08 -16.07
CA ASP A 77 -7.54 11.29 -16.29
C ASP A 77 -7.56 9.98 -15.51
N GLU A 78 -6.40 9.48 -15.09
CA GLU A 78 -6.23 8.28 -14.25
C GLU A 78 -5.20 8.55 -13.14
N PRO A 79 -5.26 7.82 -11.99
CA PRO A 79 -4.24 7.94 -10.97
C PRO A 79 -2.87 7.47 -11.50
N PRO A 80 -1.76 8.07 -11.02
CA PRO A 80 -0.42 7.58 -11.34
C PRO A 80 -0.27 6.11 -10.95
N ARG A 81 0.23 5.29 -11.88
CA ARG A 81 0.56 3.88 -11.60
C ARG A 81 1.78 3.80 -10.70
N ARG A 82 1.72 2.91 -9.71
CA ARG A 82 2.83 2.59 -8.81
C ARG A 82 3.52 1.34 -9.35
N ASN A 83 4.80 1.47 -9.64
CA ASN A 83 5.62 0.32 -10.05
C ASN A 83 6.38 -0.15 -8.82
N PRO A 84 6.45 -1.47 -8.58
CA PRO A 84 7.23 -1.97 -7.47
C PRO A 84 8.70 -1.55 -7.57
N VAL A 85 9.27 -1.15 -6.45
CA VAL A 85 10.67 -0.70 -6.34
C VAL A 85 11.40 -1.61 -5.36
N ALA A 86 12.54 -2.17 -5.75
CA ALA A 86 13.36 -2.95 -4.83
C ALA A 86 13.77 -2.07 -3.64
N ALA A 87 13.71 -2.58 -2.41
CA ALA A 87 14.01 -1.78 -1.22
C ALA A 87 15.43 -1.18 -1.24
N LEU A 88 16.37 -1.83 -1.94
CA LEU A 88 17.74 -1.33 -2.15
C LEU A 88 17.81 -0.08 -3.03
N ASP A 89 16.87 0.07 -3.96
CA ASP A 89 16.81 1.18 -4.93
C ASP A 89 15.88 2.31 -4.46
N ALA A 90 15.22 2.15 -3.30
CA ALA A 90 14.29 3.12 -2.76
C ALA A 90 14.99 4.25 -2.00
N ASP A 91 14.55 5.49 -2.22
CA ASP A 91 15.08 6.68 -1.50
C ASP A 91 14.66 6.71 -0.01
N ALA A 92 13.51 6.11 0.30
CA ALA A 92 12.97 6.00 1.65
C ALA A 92 12.08 4.75 1.75
N LEU A 93 12.10 4.10 2.90
CA LEU A 93 11.37 2.84 3.12
C LEU A 93 10.31 2.96 4.22
N THR A 94 10.58 3.68 5.30
CA THR A 94 9.69 3.72 6.47
C THR A 94 8.29 4.22 6.10
N GLY A 95 7.26 3.49 6.54
CA GLY A 95 5.85 3.80 6.30
C GLY A 95 5.30 3.34 4.95
N HIS A 96 6.14 2.95 4.00
CA HIS A 96 5.72 2.40 2.72
C HIS A 96 5.12 0.99 2.88
N ARG A 97 4.15 0.69 2.01
CA ARG A 97 3.66 -0.68 1.81
C ARG A 97 4.75 -1.49 1.12
N VAL A 98 4.97 -2.69 1.61
CA VAL A 98 6.05 -3.55 1.13
C VAL A 98 5.58 -4.98 0.92
N VAL A 99 6.23 -5.67 0.00
CA VAL A 99 6.09 -7.09 -0.28
C VAL A 99 7.38 -7.79 0.08
N GLN A 100 7.26 -8.89 0.82
CA GLN A 100 8.35 -9.82 1.06
C GLN A 100 8.26 -10.98 0.05
N LEU A 101 9.30 -11.17 -0.75
CA LEU A 101 9.48 -12.40 -1.53
C LEU A 101 9.92 -13.53 -0.60
N LEU A 102 9.31 -14.70 -0.79
CA LEU A 102 9.61 -15.92 -0.06
C LEU A 102 10.50 -16.82 -0.91
N GLU A 103 11.32 -17.66 -0.27
CA GLU A 103 12.29 -18.53 -0.96
C GLU A 103 11.63 -19.56 -1.89
N ASP A 104 10.37 -19.91 -1.64
CA ASP A 104 9.56 -20.80 -2.47
C ASP A 104 8.96 -20.11 -3.70
N GLY A 105 9.28 -18.83 -3.93
CA GLY A 105 8.72 -18.01 -5.00
C GLY A 105 7.36 -17.41 -4.66
N GLY A 106 6.83 -17.64 -3.46
CA GLY A 106 5.66 -16.96 -2.95
C GLY A 106 5.94 -15.50 -2.59
N GLU A 107 4.87 -14.75 -2.35
CA GLU A 107 4.95 -13.39 -1.84
C GLU A 107 4.10 -13.24 -0.58
N ARG A 108 4.60 -12.46 0.38
CA ARG A 108 3.86 -12.03 1.55
C ARG A 108 3.61 -10.53 1.44
N ARG A 109 2.33 -10.17 1.32
CA ARG A 109 1.82 -8.80 1.22
C ARG A 109 1.21 -8.35 2.55
N GLU A 110 0.58 -7.18 2.52
CA GLU A 110 -0.04 -6.54 3.69
C GLU A 110 0.99 -6.29 4.80
N LEU A 111 2.17 -5.84 4.38
CA LEU A 111 3.26 -5.44 5.26
C LEU A 111 3.55 -3.95 5.06
N ARG A 112 4.03 -3.30 6.13
CA ARG A 112 4.60 -1.96 6.08
C ARG A 112 5.97 -1.95 6.71
N ALA A 113 6.88 -1.20 6.09
CA ALA A 113 8.20 -1.02 6.65
C ALA A 113 8.15 -0.07 7.86
N VAL A 114 8.78 -0.51 8.95
CA VAL A 114 8.86 0.19 10.24
C VAL A 114 10.16 0.97 10.37
N THR A 115 11.18 0.58 9.61
CA THR A 115 12.51 1.21 9.64
C THR A 115 13.04 1.44 8.24
N GLU A 116 14.01 2.33 8.13
CA GLU A 116 14.94 2.35 7.00
C GLU A 116 15.84 1.10 6.99
N LEU A 117 16.59 0.95 5.90
CA LEU A 117 17.63 -0.08 5.79
C LEU A 117 18.68 0.11 6.89
N HIS A 118 19.03 -0.99 7.55
CA HIS A 118 20.06 -1.03 8.58
C HIS A 118 20.81 -2.36 8.51
N THR A 119 21.93 -2.43 9.22
CA THR A 119 22.70 -3.66 9.37
C THR A 119 22.14 -4.47 10.56
N SER A 120 21.88 -5.76 10.36
CA SER A 120 21.48 -6.69 11.42
C SER A 120 22.64 -6.98 12.38
N ALA A 121 22.38 -7.76 13.44
CA ALA A 121 23.43 -8.19 14.36
C ALA A 121 24.45 -9.12 13.67
N GLU A 122 24.03 -9.84 12.63
CA GLU A 122 24.82 -10.77 11.83
C GLU A 122 25.58 -10.09 10.68
N GLY A 123 25.32 -8.80 10.43
CA GLY A 123 26.00 -8.02 9.39
C GLY A 123 25.25 -7.90 8.06
N ASP A 124 24.04 -8.45 7.97
CA ASP A 124 23.21 -8.38 6.76
C ASP A 124 22.49 -7.04 6.63
N ILE A 125 22.20 -6.61 5.41
CA ILE A 125 21.37 -5.42 5.17
C ILE A 125 19.90 -5.85 5.19
N CYS A 126 19.13 -5.25 6.09
CA CYS A 126 17.73 -5.59 6.32
C CYS A 126 16.87 -4.36 6.63
N ALA A 127 15.55 -4.56 6.64
CA ALA A 127 14.60 -3.65 7.26
C ALA A 127 13.65 -4.41 8.17
N ARG A 128 13.04 -3.70 9.11
CA ARG A 128 11.96 -4.25 9.93
C ARG A 128 10.62 -3.92 9.32
N VAL A 129 9.76 -4.91 9.23
CA VAL A 129 8.39 -4.79 8.72
C VAL A 129 7.38 -5.23 9.77
N ALA A 130 6.17 -4.70 9.71
CA ALA A 130 5.02 -5.15 10.49
C ALA A 130 3.87 -5.45 9.55
N THR A 131 2.88 -6.23 10.01
CA THR A 131 1.61 -6.37 9.29
C THR A 131 0.91 -5.01 9.21
N GLU A 132 0.14 -4.74 8.17
CA GLU A 132 -0.65 -3.50 8.08
C GLU A 132 -1.60 -3.35 9.28
N LEU A 133 -2.21 -4.46 9.73
CA LEU A 133 -3.07 -4.46 10.92
C LEU A 133 -2.33 -3.94 12.16
N ASP A 134 -1.13 -4.48 12.43
CA ASP A 134 -0.33 -4.05 13.58
C ASP A 134 0.20 -2.61 13.39
N TRP A 135 0.56 -2.23 12.16
CA TRP A 135 0.99 -0.89 11.81
C TRP A 135 -0.09 0.16 12.12
N TYR A 136 -1.32 -0.05 11.66
CA TYR A 136 -2.39 0.89 11.93
C TYR A 136 -2.83 0.86 13.39
N ARG A 137 -2.88 -0.33 14.01
CA ARG A 137 -3.17 -0.46 15.44
C ARG A 137 -2.20 0.34 16.28
N TRP A 138 -0.91 0.35 15.94
CA TRP A 138 0.07 1.17 16.63
C TRP A 138 -0.33 2.65 16.66
N GLY A 139 -0.80 3.18 15.52
CA GLY A 139 -1.18 4.58 15.39
C GLY A 139 -2.26 5.07 16.37
N TRP A 140 -3.23 4.22 16.75
CA TRP A 140 -4.29 4.62 17.70
C TRP A 140 -4.15 4.02 19.10
N SER A 141 -3.50 2.86 19.24
CA SER A 141 -3.28 2.22 20.54
C SER A 141 -2.02 2.73 21.25
N GLY A 142 -1.08 3.31 20.51
CA GLY A 142 0.24 3.70 21.01
C GLY A 142 1.18 2.53 21.33
N GLN A 143 0.73 1.28 21.20
CA GLN A 143 1.54 0.08 21.44
C GLN A 143 2.36 -0.25 20.19
N ALA A 144 3.69 -0.31 20.34
CA ALA A 144 4.59 -0.62 19.23
C ALA A 144 4.25 -1.98 18.60
N PRO A 145 4.27 -2.11 17.27
CA PRO A 145 3.90 -3.33 16.59
C PRO A 145 4.99 -4.38 16.77
N ARG A 146 4.62 -5.66 16.66
CA ARG A 146 5.60 -6.72 16.49
C ARG A 146 6.21 -6.59 15.10
N THR A 147 7.54 -6.59 15.03
CA THR A 147 8.27 -6.50 13.76
C THR A 147 8.95 -7.80 13.38
N LEU A 148 9.04 -8.07 12.09
CA LEU A 148 9.90 -9.09 11.48
C LEU A 148 11.07 -8.40 10.79
N GLU A 149 12.27 -8.94 10.92
CA GLU A 149 13.44 -8.50 10.16
C GLU A 149 13.46 -9.24 8.81
N VAL A 150 13.58 -8.49 7.71
CA VAL A 150 13.55 -9.02 6.35
C VAL A 150 14.82 -8.56 5.61
N PRO A 151 15.60 -9.50 5.04
CA PRO A 151 16.75 -9.16 4.20
C PRO A 151 16.36 -8.27 3.02
N VAL A 152 17.18 -7.27 2.70
CA VAL A 152 16.86 -6.26 1.68
C VAL A 152 16.57 -6.85 0.30
N HIS A 153 17.26 -7.93 -0.08
CA HIS A 153 17.10 -8.58 -1.38
C HIS A 153 15.77 -9.32 -1.55
N LEU A 154 15.01 -9.50 -0.46
CA LEU A 154 13.67 -10.09 -0.46
C LEU A 154 12.57 -9.03 -0.34
N LEU A 155 12.91 -7.73 -0.27
CA LEU A 155 11.96 -6.68 0.07
C LEU A 155 11.75 -5.71 -1.10
N TRP A 156 10.48 -5.42 -1.39
CA TRP A 156 10.05 -4.50 -2.44
C TRP A 156 8.99 -3.56 -1.90
N ILE A 157 9.00 -2.29 -2.30
CA ILE A 157 7.88 -1.37 -2.13
C ILE A 157 6.80 -1.70 -3.16
N GLU A 158 5.53 -1.69 -2.75
CA GLU A 158 4.35 -1.84 -3.64
C GLU A 158 4.20 -0.69 -4.64
#